data_AF-A0A0B6ZJ10-F1
#
_entry.id   AF-A0A0B6ZJ10-F1
#
_cell.length_a   1.000
_cell.length_b   1.000
_cell.length_c   1.000
_cell.angle_alpha   90.00
_cell.angle_beta   90.00
_cell.angle_gamma   90.00
#
_symmetry.space_group_name_H-M   'P 1'
#
loop_
_entity.id
_entity.type
_entity.pdbx_description
1 polymer ?
#
loop_
_entity_poly.entity_id
_entity_poly.type
_entity_poly.pdbx_seq_one_letter_code
_entity_poly.pdbx_strand_id
1 'polypeptide(L)'
;LNGRISSIGQEPEDTGQYSSFDAAGCIVTAGLVDCHVHVYEHVTPLGVNIDQACLAKGVTAVVDAGSSGSATFPGLRKFIAERSKAHLYCFLHIAQHGLASAGCVAVGTGGECDSLNVVNVEDCVRVINENRDMIVGVKVRLAMAVSDNGKNEEEVYRRALQAASTSQVPLMTHHVMSSIEYGGKLGCPKDLRKGDIYTHCFHNYNSILDPVTGNVDKYCLDAKKRGVLFDIGHGQGSFSWTVAEKCASQDFWPDIISTDLHNDSINGPAYDLPCVMSKCCI
;
A
#
# COMPACT_ATOMS: atom_id res chain seq x y z
N LEU A 1 25.52 11.78 -13.00
CA LEU A 1 25.82 11.59 -14.44
C LEU A 1 24.67 10.83 -15.11
N ASN A 2 24.07 11.38 -16.18
CA ASN A 2 22.95 10.76 -16.92
C ASN A 2 21.78 10.28 -16.03
N GLY A 3 21.36 11.11 -15.07
CA GLY A 3 20.26 10.77 -14.14
C GLY A 3 20.62 9.76 -13.04
N ARG A 4 21.90 9.39 -12.88
CA ARG A 4 22.39 8.51 -11.81
C ARG A 4 23.36 9.22 -10.87
N ILE A 5 23.39 8.81 -9.61
CA ILE A 5 24.39 9.25 -8.62
C ILE A 5 25.78 8.78 -9.07
N SER A 6 26.73 9.71 -9.20
CA SER A 6 28.09 9.44 -9.65
C SER A 6 29.09 9.25 -8.51
N SER A 7 28.87 9.90 -7.38
CA SER A 7 29.74 9.86 -6.20
C SER A 7 28.94 10.26 -4.95
N ILE A 8 29.41 9.83 -3.77
CA ILE A 8 28.89 10.24 -2.46
C ILE A 8 30.10 10.56 -1.58
N GLY A 9 30.07 11.69 -0.87
CA GLY A 9 31.07 12.07 0.14
C GLY A 9 32.31 12.81 -0.37
N GLN A 10 32.73 12.61 -1.62
CA GLN A 10 33.76 13.44 -2.25
C GLN A 10 33.13 14.52 -3.10
N GLU A 11 33.52 15.76 -2.84
CA GLU A 11 33.22 16.88 -3.72
C GLU A 11 33.90 16.62 -5.06
N PRO A 12 33.14 16.50 -6.16
CA PRO A 12 33.74 16.34 -7.48
C PRO A 12 34.52 17.61 -7.83
N GLU A 13 35.58 17.45 -8.61
CA GLU A 13 36.33 18.59 -9.15
C GLU A 13 35.36 19.53 -9.88
N ASP A 14 35.38 20.82 -9.54
CA ASP A 14 34.48 21.79 -10.15
C ASP A 14 34.92 22.04 -11.60
N THR A 15 34.30 21.30 -12.52
CA THR A 15 34.51 21.46 -13.96
C THR A 15 33.66 22.59 -14.56
N GLY A 16 32.87 23.32 -13.76
CA GLY A 16 31.90 24.31 -14.22
C GLY A 16 30.72 23.72 -14.99
N GLN A 17 30.54 22.39 -14.98
CA GLN A 17 29.48 21.68 -15.71
C GLN A 17 28.27 21.31 -14.83
N TYR A 18 28.31 21.64 -13.54
CA TYR A 18 27.28 21.25 -12.57
C TYR A 18 26.70 22.47 -11.87
N SER A 19 25.41 22.40 -11.55
CA SER A 19 24.80 23.33 -10.60
C SER A 19 25.08 22.83 -9.18
N SER A 20 25.57 23.72 -8.32
CA SER A 20 25.78 23.46 -6.89
C SER A 20 24.64 24.06 -6.06
N PHE A 21 24.26 23.35 -4.98
CA PHE A 21 23.26 23.79 -4.02
C PHE A 21 23.84 23.61 -2.61
N ASP A 22 23.87 24.69 -1.83
CA ASP A 22 24.24 24.62 -0.42
C ASP A 22 23.05 24.10 0.40
N ALA A 23 23.22 22.92 1.00
CA ALA A 23 22.24 22.26 1.85
C ALA A 23 22.66 22.23 3.32
N ALA A 24 23.54 23.15 3.75
CA ALA A 24 23.95 23.26 5.15
C ALA A 24 22.73 23.39 6.08
N GLY A 25 22.68 22.55 7.13
CA GLY A 25 21.56 22.50 8.08
C GLY A 25 20.35 21.68 7.63
N CYS A 26 20.36 21.11 6.41
CA CYS A 26 19.30 20.25 5.90
C CYS A 26 19.66 18.75 6.00
N ILE A 27 18.65 17.89 5.90
CA ILE A 27 18.84 16.45 5.68
C ILE A 27 18.76 16.18 4.17
N VAL A 28 19.82 15.59 3.62
CA VAL A 28 19.83 15.07 2.25
C VAL A 28 19.75 13.55 2.33
N THR A 29 18.70 12.98 1.73
CA THR A 29 18.42 11.55 1.73
C THR A 29 18.18 11.07 0.29
N ALA A 30 18.13 9.75 0.09
CA ALA A 30 17.44 9.20 -1.07
C ALA A 30 16.01 9.77 -1.13
N GLY A 31 15.52 9.99 -2.34
CA GLY A 31 14.15 10.46 -2.54
C GLY A 31 13.15 9.50 -1.88
N LEU A 32 12.17 10.06 -1.17
CA LEU A 32 11.24 9.24 -0.40
C LEU A 32 10.37 8.40 -1.33
N VAL A 33 9.98 7.23 -0.84
CA VAL A 33 9.10 6.29 -1.54
C VAL A 33 7.88 6.03 -0.67
N ASP A 34 6.70 6.31 -1.19
CA ASP A 34 5.45 5.99 -0.51
C ASP A 34 4.83 4.71 -1.09
N CYS A 35 4.83 3.64 -0.30
CA CYS A 35 4.40 2.32 -0.77
C CYS A 35 2.88 2.12 -0.78
N HIS A 36 2.09 3.10 -0.35
CA HIS A 36 0.63 2.98 -0.30
C HIS A 36 -0.03 4.33 -0.60
N VAL A 37 -0.45 4.52 -1.84
CA VAL A 37 -1.18 5.72 -2.30
C VAL A 37 -2.32 5.29 -3.22
N HIS A 38 -3.38 6.08 -3.34
CA HIS A 38 -4.41 5.91 -4.37
C HIS A 38 -4.31 7.01 -5.41
N VAL A 39 -3.82 6.69 -6.61
CA VAL A 39 -3.39 7.70 -7.59
C VAL A 39 -4.27 7.76 -8.83
N TYR A 40 -5.28 6.90 -8.94
CA TYR A 40 -6.07 6.77 -10.16
C TYR A 40 -7.14 7.87 -10.27
N GLU A 41 -6.64 9.11 -10.38
CA GLU A 41 -7.37 10.37 -10.40
C GLU A 41 -8.46 10.36 -11.47
N HIS A 42 -9.65 10.85 -11.10
CA HIS A 42 -10.87 10.92 -11.91
C HIS A 42 -11.51 9.58 -12.32
N VAL A 43 -10.81 8.44 -12.18
CA VAL A 43 -11.37 7.11 -12.46
C VAL A 43 -11.88 6.43 -11.20
N THR A 44 -11.18 6.64 -10.09
CA THR A 44 -11.58 6.13 -8.77
C THR A 44 -11.97 7.29 -7.86
N PRO A 45 -12.89 7.09 -6.90
CA PRO A 45 -13.26 8.14 -5.94
C PRO A 45 -12.08 8.57 -5.04
N LEU A 46 -11.10 7.69 -4.84
CA LEU A 46 -9.95 7.93 -3.96
C LEU A 46 -8.78 8.66 -4.64
N GLY A 47 -8.70 8.62 -5.97
CA GLY A 47 -7.51 9.01 -6.73
C GLY A 47 -7.08 10.46 -6.53
N VAL A 48 -5.80 10.68 -6.24
CA VAL A 48 -5.16 12.01 -6.14
C VAL A 48 -4.10 12.23 -7.22
N ASN A 49 -3.79 13.50 -7.50
CA ASN A 49 -2.70 13.88 -8.39
C ASN A 49 -1.32 13.69 -7.71
N ILE A 50 -0.47 12.80 -8.23
CA ILE A 50 0.78 12.43 -7.54
C ILE A 50 1.85 13.51 -7.54
N ASP A 51 1.90 14.36 -8.58
CA ASP A 51 2.90 15.43 -8.64
C ASP A 51 2.60 16.50 -7.59
N GLN A 52 1.31 16.77 -7.32
CA GLN A 52 0.87 17.73 -6.31
C GLN A 52 0.88 17.14 -4.90
N ALA A 53 0.38 15.91 -4.74
CA ALA A 53 0.19 15.29 -3.43
C ALA A 53 1.49 14.68 -2.87
N CYS A 54 2.38 14.19 -3.74
CA CYS A 54 3.55 13.41 -3.35
C CYS A 54 4.86 14.11 -3.74
N LEU A 55 5.07 14.39 -5.03
CA LEU A 55 6.36 14.94 -5.50
C LEU A 55 6.67 16.32 -4.90
N ALA A 56 5.67 17.20 -4.85
CA ALA A 56 5.78 18.51 -4.20
C ALA A 56 6.07 18.42 -2.69
N LYS A 57 5.96 17.23 -2.09
CA LYS A 57 6.20 16.92 -0.67
C LYS A 57 7.46 16.09 -0.44
N GLY A 58 8.32 15.94 -1.46
CA GLY A 58 9.59 15.23 -1.36
C GLY A 58 9.51 13.72 -1.61
N VAL A 59 8.36 13.22 -2.06
CA VAL A 59 8.15 11.81 -2.43
C VAL A 59 8.40 11.62 -3.92
N THR A 60 9.53 11.02 -4.26
CA THR A 60 9.98 10.86 -5.67
C THR A 60 9.39 9.65 -6.37
N ALA A 61 8.96 8.65 -5.61
CA ALA A 61 8.30 7.46 -6.14
C ALA A 61 7.12 7.06 -5.26
N VAL A 62 6.06 6.55 -5.89
CA VAL A 62 4.86 6.08 -5.20
C VAL A 62 4.45 4.72 -5.74
N VAL A 63 3.75 3.96 -4.91
CA VAL A 63 3.12 2.69 -5.31
C VAL A 63 1.62 2.80 -5.12
N ASP A 64 0.88 2.78 -6.24
CA ASP A 64 -0.57 2.72 -6.21
C ASP A 64 -1.04 1.41 -5.58
N ALA A 65 -1.86 1.50 -4.54
CA ALA A 65 -2.28 0.36 -3.73
C ALA A 65 -3.54 -0.33 -4.28
N GLY A 66 -3.50 -0.71 -5.56
CA GLY A 66 -4.60 -1.46 -6.20
C GLY A 66 -5.79 -0.62 -6.59
N SER A 67 -5.59 0.64 -6.99
CA SER A 67 -6.68 1.43 -7.57
C SER A 67 -7.13 0.87 -8.92
N SER A 68 -6.22 0.22 -9.66
CA SER A 68 -6.52 -0.49 -10.90
C SER A 68 -6.48 -2.01 -10.75
N GLY A 69 -7.29 -2.71 -11.55
CA GLY A 69 -7.21 -4.14 -11.77
C GLY A 69 -6.84 -4.45 -13.23
N SER A 70 -6.89 -5.71 -13.63
CA SER A 70 -6.48 -6.14 -14.98
C SER A 70 -7.25 -5.46 -16.13
N ALA A 71 -8.51 -5.06 -15.92
CA ALA A 71 -9.33 -4.39 -16.93
C ALA A 71 -9.08 -2.87 -17.00
N THR A 72 -8.55 -2.27 -15.94
CA THR A 72 -8.38 -0.80 -15.85
C THR A 72 -6.92 -0.35 -15.80
N PHE A 73 -5.96 -1.27 -15.62
CA PHE A 73 -4.53 -0.98 -15.61
C PHE A 73 -4.02 -0.19 -16.83
N PRO A 74 -4.44 -0.47 -18.09
CA PRO A 74 -3.99 0.31 -19.24
C PRO A 74 -4.26 1.82 -19.09
N GLY A 75 -5.37 2.19 -18.45
CA GLY A 75 -5.70 3.58 -18.17
C GLY A 75 -4.85 4.19 -17.05
N LEU A 76 -4.55 3.43 -15.98
CA LEU A 76 -3.63 3.88 -14.92
C LEU A 76 -2.25 4.21 -15.53
N ARG A 77 -1.72 3.31 -16.36
CA ARG A 77 -0.46 3.54 -17.08
C ARG A 77 -0.55 4.77 -17.99
N LYS A 78 -1.54 4.80 -18.89
CA LYS A 78 -1.59 5.80 -19.96
C LYS A 78 -1.87 7.21 -19.47
N PHE A 79 -2.81 7.35 -18.54
CA PHE A 79 -3.33 8.65 -18.15
C PHE A 79 -2.66 9.20 -16.89
N ILE A 80 -2.15 8.33 -16.01
CA ILE A 80 -1.50 8.76 -14.77
C ILE A 80 0.02 8.59 -14.88
N ALA A 81 0.52 7.38 -15.06
CA ALA A 81 1.96 7.09 -15.00
C ALA A 81 2.78 7.87 -16.05
N GLU A 82 2.39 7.76 -17.33
CA GLU A 82 3.09 8.43 -18.45
C GLU A 82 2.99 9.96 -18.39
N ARG A 83 2.07 10.51 -17.59
CA ARG A 83 1.82 11.95 -17.48
C ARG A 83 2.44 12.58 -16.25
N SER A 84 2.91 11.77 -15.31
CA SER A 84 3.45 12.22 -14.03
C SER A 84 4.97 12.39 -14.10
N LYS A 85 5.49 13.32 -13.29
CA LYS A 85 6.94 13.47 -13.09
C LYS A 85 7.46 12.51 -12.02
N ALA A 86 6.66 12.21 -11.00
CA ALA A 86 6.98 11.20 -10.01
C ALA A 86 7.03 9.80 -10.63
N HIS A 87 7.86 8.92 -10.10
CA HIS A 87 7.89 7.53 -10.51
C HIS A 87 6.67 6.79 -9.93
N LEU A 88 5.85 6.19 -10.80
CA LEU A 88 4.67 5.44 -10.39
C LEU A 88 4.85 3.95 -10.62
N TYR A 89 4.71 3.17 -9.55
CA TYR A 89 4.52 1.73 -9.56
C TYR A 89 3.11 1.38 -9.06
N CYS A 90 2.69 0.12 -9.15
CA CYS A 90 1.43 -0.28 -8.53
C CYS A 90 1.41 -1.73 -8.05
N PHE A 91 0.59 -1.99 -7.04
CA PHE A 91 -0.01 -3.29 -6.84
C PHE A 91 -1.25 -3.39 -7.75
N LEU A 92 -1.41 -4.49 -8.47
CA LEU A 92 -2.61 -4.74 -9.26
C LEU A 92 -3.68 -5.38 -8.39
N HIS A 93 -4.88 -4.80 -8.35
CA HIS A 93 -5.98 -5.36 -7.59
C HIS A 93 -6.45 -6.70 -8.18
N ILE A 94 -6.81 -7.65 -7.31
CA ILE A 94 -7.32 -8.97 -7.75
C ILE A 94 -8.69 -8.87 -8.45
N ALA A 95 -9.49 -7.84 -8.10
CA ALA A 95 -10.70 -7.49 -8.83
C ALA A 95 -10.35 -6.72 -10.11
N GLN A 96 -10.88 -7.17 -11.25
CA GLN A 96 -10.52 -6.70 -12.60
C GLN A 96 -10.67 -5.19 -12.80
N HIS A 97 -11.68 -4.55 -12.19
CA HIS A 97 -11.88 -3.09 -12.31
C HIS A 97 -11.11 -2.25 -11.28
N GLY A 98 -10.40 -2.87 -10.33
CA GLY A 98 -9.79 -2.17 -9.20
C GLY A 98 -10.86 -1.45 -8.37
N LEU A 99 -10.58 -0.21 -7.97
CA LEU A 99 -11.45 0.59 -7.11
C LEU A 99 -12.40 1.54 -7.87
N ALA A 100 -12.54 1.38 -9.19
CA ALA A 100 -13.42 2.23 -10.01
C ALA A 100 -14.90 2.14 -9.59
N SER A 101 -15.31 1.03 -8.97
CA SER A 101 -16.67 0.81 -8.44
C SER A 101 -16.65 0.39 -6.97
N ALA A 102 -15.68 0.88 -6.19
CA ALA A 102 -15.61 0.58 -4.75
C ALA A 102 -16.74 1.32 -4.01
N GLY A 103 -17.89 0.66 -3.83
CA GLY A 103 -19.08 1.27 -3.21
C GLY A 103 -18.83 1.77 -1.78
N CYS A 104 -17.97 1.11 -1.02
CA CYS A 104 -17.57 1.50 0.34
C CYS A 104 -16.86 2.85 0.49
N VAL A 105 -16.36 3.44 -0.61
CA VAL A 105 -15.77 4.79 -0.66
C VAL A 105 -16.69 5.79 -1.39
N ALA A 106 -17.91 5.35 -1.71
CA ALA A 106 -18.99 6.16 -2.27
C ALA A 106 -20.24 6.04 -1.38
N VAL A 107 -21.33 6.75 -1.73
CA VAL A 107 -22.59 6.77 -0.95
C VAL A 107 -23.35 5.42 -0.98
N GLY A 108 -22.83 4.42 -1.70
CA GLY A 108 -23.47 3.13 -1.94
C GLY A 108 -23.04 2.03 -0.97
N THR A 109 -23.79 0.93 -0.96
CA THR A 109 -23.35 -0.33 -0.35
C THR A 109 -22.65 -1.20 -1.39
N GLY A 110 -21.83 -2.14 -0.92
CA GLY A 110 -21.10 -3.05 -1.78
C GLY A 110 -19.69 -2.58 -2.15
N GLY A 111 -18.94 -3.44 -2.81
CA GLY A 111 -17.57 -3.13 -3.19
C GLY A 111 -17.02 -4.02 -4.28
N GLU A 112 -15.74 -3.85 -4.51
CA GLU A 112 -15.04 -4.37 -5.67
C GLU A 112 -14.97 -5.91 -5.74
N CYS A 113 -15.31 -6.60 -4.65
CA CYS A 113 -15.27 -8.04 -4.52
C CYS A 113 -16.66 -8.66 -4.22
N ASP A 114 -17.75 -7.94 -4.44
CA ASP A 114 -19.12 -8.44 -4.29
C ASP A 114 -19.49 -9.53 -5.29
N SER A 115 -18.83 -9.57 -6.44
CA SER A 115 -19.03 -10.58 -7.47
C SER A 115 -17.73 -11.32 -7.74
N LEU A 116 -17.72 -12.63 -7.52
CA LEU A 116 -16.56 -13.46 -7.87
C LEU A 116 -16.28 -13.50 -9.38
N ASN A 117 -17.22 -13.08 -10.22
CA ASN A 117 -17.02 -13.02 -11.67
C ASN A 117 -15.96 -11.98 -12.08
N VAL A 118 -15.75 -10.94 -11.25
CA VAL A 118 -14.72 -9.91 -11.52
C VAL A 118 -13.38 -10.23 -10.86
N VAL A 119 -13.25 -11.36 -10.16
CA VAL A 119 -12.03 -11.74 -9.42
C VAL A 119 -11.32 -12.86 -10.17
N ASN A 120 -10.53 -12.50 -11.20
CA ASN A 120 -9.93 -13.47 -12.12
C ASN A 120 -8.40 -13.58 -11.92
N VAL A 121 -7.94 -14.76 -11.49
CA VAL A 121 -6.52 -15.05 -11.23
C VAL A 121 -5.70 -14.99 -12.52
N GLU A 122 -6.20 -15.57 -13.61
CA GLU A 122 -5.48 -15.69 -14.88
C GLU A 122 -5.24 -14.32 -15.51
N ASP A 123 -6.27 -13.46 -15.52
CA ASP A 123 -6.14 -12.09 -16.00
C ASP A 123 -5.18 -11.26 -15.15
N CYS A 124 -5.25 -11.39 -13.82
CA CYS A 124 -4.35 -10.71 -12.91
C CYS A 124 -2.88 -11.12 -13.21
N VAL A 125 -2.62 -12.43 -13.28
CA VAL A 125 -1.28 -12.98 -13.60
C VAL A 125 -0.79 -12.54 -14.97
N ARG A 126 -1.65 -12.58 -16.00
CA ARG A 126 -1.29 -12.14 -17.35
C ARG A 126 -0.88 -10.68 -17.37
N VAL A 127 -1.69 -9.78 -16.82
CA VAL A 127 -1.40 -8.34 -16.81
C VAL A 127 -0.14 -8.03 -16.01
N ILE A 128 0.09 -8.70 -14.88
CA ILE A 128 1.36 -8.58 -14.13
C ILE A 128 2.56 -8.97 -15.00
N ASN A 129 2.49 -10.11 -15.70
CA ASN A 129 3.58 -10.60 -16.54
C ASN A 129 3.88 -9.66 -17.73
N GLU A 130 2.86 -9.05 -18.31
CA GLU A 130 2.99 -8.13 -19.44
C GLU A 130 3.53 -6.73 -19.03
N ASN A 131 3.53 -6.38 -17.74
CA ASN A 131 3.76 -5.02 -17.25
C ASN A 131 4.68 -4.97 -16.01
N ARG A 132 5.68 -5.85 -15.97
CA ARG A 132 6.65 -6.00 -14.86
C ARG A 132 7.50 -4.76 -14.57
N ASP A 133 7.55 -3.81 -15.51
CA ASP A 133 8.23 -2.54 -15.36
C ASP A 133 7.51 -1.59 -14.37
N MET A 134 6.20 -1.81 -14.14
CA MET A 134 5.37 -0.94 -13.32
C MET A 134 4.63 -1.71 -12.22
N ILE A 135 4.20 -2.94 -12.47
CA ILE A 135 3.42 -3.74 -11.51
C ILE A 135 4.37 -4.52 -10.59
N VAL A 136 4.33 -4.19 -9.30
CA VAL A 136 5.24 -4.74 -8.27
C VAL A 136 4.59 -5.79 -7.37
N GLY A 137 3.26 -5.97 -7.46
CA GLY A 137 2.56 -6.97 -6.66
C GLY A 137 1.07 -7.07 -6.93
N VAL A 138 0.40 -7.90 -6.12
CA VAL A 138 -1.06 -8.04 -6.09
C VAL A 138 -1.61 -7.27 -4.89
N LYS A 139 -2.77 -6.63 -5.03
CA LYS A 139 -3.52 -6.04 -3.92
C LYS A 139 -4.81 -6.81 -3.67
N VAL A 140 -5.13 -6.97 -2.39
CA VAL A 140 -6.48 -7.34 -1.94
C VAL A 140 -6.92 -6.48 -0.75
N ARG A 141 -8.22 -6.23 -0.64
CA ARG A 141 -8.87 -5.63 0.52
C ARG A 141 -9.76 -6.68 1.18
N LEU A 142 -9.37 -7.10 2.37
CA LEU A 142 -10.14 -7.95 3.27
C LEU A 142 -10.87 -7.02 4.25
N ALA A 143 -12.10 -6.70 3.86
CA ALA A 143 -13.08 -5.99 4.67
C ALA A 143 -14.47 -6.49 4.26
N MET A 144 -15.32 -6.86 5.23
CA MET A 144 -16.62 -7.48 4.91
C MET A 144 -17.48 -6.63 3.97
N ALA A 145 -17.43 -5.30 4.12
CA ALA A 145 -18.22 -4.36 3.34
C ALA A 145 -17.89 -4.33 1.84
N VAL A 146 -16.74 -4.87 1.42
CA VAL A 146 -16.31 -4.86 0.01
C VAL A 146 -16.46 -6.19 -0.71
N SER A 147 -16.98 -7.20 -0.01
CA SER A 147 -17.00 -8.59 -0.48
C SER A 147 -18.33 -9.30 -0.17
N ASP A 148 -19.46 -8.66 -0.50
CA ASP A 148 -20.83 -9.09 -0.21
C ASP A 148 -21.02 -9.44 1.27
N ASN A 149 -20.76 -8.47 2.15
CA ASN A 149 -20.84 -8.61 3.61
C ASN A 149 -20.01 -9.81 4.13
N GLY A 150 -18.81 -9.99 3.57
CA GLY A 150 -17.87 -11.06 3.93
C GLY A 150 -18.09 -12.39 3.20
N LYS A 151 -19.21 -12.61 2.49
CA LYS A 151 -19.50 -13.92 1.86
C LYS A 151 -18.43 -14.37 0.86
N ASN A 152 -17.81 -13.43 0.15
CA ASN A 152 -16.80 -13.74 -0.86
C ASN A 152 -15.36 -13.66 -0.33
N GLU A 153 -15.14 -13.22 0.90
CA GLU A 153 -13.83 -12.76 1.37
C GLU A 153 -12.78 -13.88 1.37
N GLU A 154 -13.13 -15.09 1.82
CA GLU A 154 -12.23 -16.26 1.84
C GLU A 154 -11.78 -16.63 0.43
N GLU A 155 -12.73 -16.67 -0.51
CA GLU A 155 -12.47 -17.04 -1.90
C GLU A 155 -11.65 -15.97 -2.63
N VAL A 156 -11.92 -14.69 -2.38
CA VAL A 156 -11.15 -13.55 -2.90
C VAL A 156 -9.72 -13.60 -2.39
N TYR A 157 -9.53 -13.84 -1.08
CA TYR A 157 -8.20 -13.93 -0.49
C TYR A 157 -7.40 -15.10 -1.06
N ARG A 158 -8.03 -16.28 -1.19
CA ARG A 158 -7.44 -17.46 -1.80
C ARG A 158 -6.98 -17.19 -3.24
N ARG A 159 -7.80 -16.49 -4.04
CA ARG A 159 -7.44 -16.09 -5.42
C ARG A 159 -6.28 -15.08 -5.43
N ALA A 160 -6.24 -14.13 -4.51
CA ALA A 160 -5.17 -13.15 -4.41
C ALA A 160 -3.82 -13.82 -4.05
N LEU A 161 -3.81 -14.73 -3.07
CA LEU A 161 -2.65 -15.56 -2.73
C LEU A 161 -2.17 -16.38 -3.94
N GLN A 162 -3.10 -17.01 -4.65
CA GLN A 162 -2.79 -17.78 -5.85
C GLN A 162 -2.18 -16.91 -6.96
N ALA A 163 -2.76 -15.73 -7.23
CA ALA A 163 -2.26 -14.80 -8.24
C ALA A 163 -0.84 -14.32 -7.89
N ALA A 164 -0.61 -13.89 -6.64
CA ALA A 164 0.69 -13.44 -6.16
C ALA A 164 1.74 -14.55 -6.22
N SER A 165 1.37 -15.79 -5.89
CA SER A 165 2.26 -16.95 -5.99
C SER A 165 2.58 -17.33 -7.43
N THR A 166 1.58 -17.38 -8.31
CA THR A 166 1.77 -17.76 -9.71
C THR A 166 2.63 -16.73 -10.45
N SER A 167 2.43 -15.45 -10.14
CA SER A 167 3.21 -14.34 -10.71
C SER A 167 4.49 -14.02 -9.94
N GLN A 168 4.83 -14.77 -8.88
CA GLN A 168 6.08 -14.59 -8.11
C GLN A 168 6.32 -13.13 -7.67
N VAL A 169 5.28 -12.46 -7.22
CA VAL A 169 5.33 -11.12 -6.63
C VAL A 169 4.68 -11.09 -5.26
N PRO A 170 4.98 -10.08 -4.42
CA PRO A 170 4.32 -9.92 -3.14
C PRO A 170 2.83 -9.64 -3.27
N LEU A 171 2.08 -10.09 -2.26
CA LEU A 171 0.70 -9.69 -2.00
C LEU A 171 0.71 -8.58 -0.94
N MET A 172 0.04 -7.46 -1.21
CA MET A 172 -0.33 -6.48 -0.19
C MET A 172 -1.79 -6.71 0.22
N THR A 173 -2.00 -6.97 1.51
CA THR A 173 -3.29 -7.27 2.10
C THR A 173 -3.70 -6.17 3.07
N HIS A 174 -4.79 -5.46 2.73
CA HIS A 174 -5.56 -4.67 3.70
C HIS A 174 -6.42 -5.65 4.48
N HIS A 175 -6.38 -5.59 5.81
CA HIS A 175 -7.13 -6.50 6.67
C HIS A 175 -7.75 -5.72 7.83
N VAL A 176 -8.91 -5.12 7.57
CA VAL A 176 -9.60 -4.20 8.50
C VAL A 176 -11.09 -4.51 8.45
N MET A 177 -11.74 -4.72 9.60
CA MET A 177 -13.14 -5.19 9.65
C MET A 177 -13.39 -6.42 8.76
N SER A 178 -12.41 -7.33 8.73
CA SER A 178 -12.47 -8.57 7.96
C SER A 178 -13.20 -9.68 8.73
N SER A 179 -13.82 -10.61 7.99
CA SER A 179 -14.28 -11.89 8.53
C SER A 179 -13.18 -12.95 8.56
N ILE A 180 -12.03 -12.69 7.92
CA ILE A 180 -10.87 -13.58 7.94
C ILE A 180 -10.18 -13.46 9.30
N GLU A 181 -10.06 -14.58 9.99
CA GLU A 181 -9.38 -14.62 11.29
C GLU A 181 -7.87 -14.71 11.12
N TYR A 182 -7.10 -14.22 12.09
CA TYR A 182 -5.65 -14.34 12.07
C TYR A 182 -5.16 -15.79 12.01
N GLY A 183 -5.83 -16.67 12.76
CA GLY A 183 -5.46 -18.08 12.93
C GLY A 183 -6.30 -19.11 12.17
N GLY A 184 -7.27 -18.67 11.38
CA GLY A 184 -8.28 -19.49 10.73
C GLY A 184 -7.72 -20.56 9.76
N LYS A 185 -8.61 -21.35 9.16
CA LYS A 185 -8.22 -22.35 8.13
C LYS A 185 -7.48 -21.68 6.97
N LEU A 186 -8.03 -20.55 6.51
CA LEU A 186 -7.34 -19.54 5.74
C LEU A 186 -7.31 -18.29 6.62
N GLY A 187 -6.12 -17.79 6.95
CA GLY A 187 -5.94 -16.70 7.89
C GLY A 187 -4.96 -15.63 7.42
N CYS A 188 -5.16 -14.41 7.90
CA CYS A 188 -4.33 -13.25 7.60
C CYS A 188 -3.89 -12.63 8.93
N PRO A 189 -2.59 -12.58 9.28
CA PRO A 189 -1.43 -12.75 8.40
C PRO A 189 -0.88 -14.18 8.29
N LYS A 190 -1.52 -15.19 8.89
CA LYS A 190 -0.99 -16.56 8.98
C LYS A 190 -0.52 -17.16 7.64
N ASP A 191 -1.31 -16.99 6.57
CA ASP A 191 -1.02 -17.56 5.25
C ASP A 191 -0.25 -16.61 4.31
N LEU A 192 0.14 -15.44 4.81
CA LEU A 192 1.07 -14.56 4.09
C LEU A 192 2.49 -15.15 4.10
N ARG A 193 3.18 -14.97 2.98
CA ARG A 193 4.54 -15.50 2.73
C ARG A 193 5.58 -14.43 3.04
N LYS A 194 6.85 -14.85 3.10
CA LYS A 194 7.97 -13.92 3.18
C LYS A 194 7.90 -12.90 2.02
N GLY A 195 7.94 -11.61 2.36
CA GLY A 195 7.85 -10.50 1.42
C GLY A 195 6.43 -10.02 1.12
N ASP A 196 5.38 -10.77 1.49
CA ASP A 196 4.01 -10.25 1.46
C ASP A 196 3.86 -9.15 2.53
N ILE A 197 2.91 -8.23 2.30
CA ILE A 197 2.73 -7.00 3.09
C ILE A 197 1.36 -7.02 3.76
N TYR A 198 1.34 -6.84 5.08
CA TYR A 198 0.14 -6.54 5.86
C TYR A 198 0.06 -5.03 6.10
N THR A 199 -0.84 -4.33 5.39
CA THR A 199 -1.02 -2.88 5.54
C THR A 199 -2.07 -2.54 6.59
N HIS A 200 -2.05 -1.30 7.08
CA HIS A 200 -2.91 -0.78 8.15
C HIS A 200 -2.59 -1.41 9.50
N CYS A 201 -1.34 -1.83 9.74
CA CYS A 201 -1.00 -2.65 10.92
C CYS A 201 -1.42 -2.04 12.27
N PHE A 202 -1.59 -0.71 12.35
CA PHE A 202 -1.99 0.01 13.57
C PHE A 202 -3.43 0.57 13.54
N HIS A 203 -4.36 -0.02 12.77
CA HIS A 203 -5.80 0.30 12.88
C HIS A 203 -6.40 -0.18 14.23
N ASN A 204 -7.57 0.33 14.63
CA ASN A 204 -8.25 -0.10 15.87
C ASN A 204 -9.45 -1.06 15.66
N TYR A 205 -9.78 -1.42 14.42
CA TYR A 205 -10.91 -2.32 14.10
C TYR A 205 -10.50 -3.79 14.17
N ASN A 206 -10.63 -4.44 15.33
CA ASN A 206 -10.03 -5.75 15.61
C ASN A 206 -8.53 -5.73 15.28
N SER A 207 -7.81 -4.81 15.94
CA SER A 207 -6.38 -4.56 15.75
C SER A 207 -5.53 -5.81 15.97
N ILE A 208 -4.25 -5.72 15.60
CA ILE A 208 -3.23 -6.76 15.88
C ILE A 208 -2.95 -6.99 17.37
N LEU A 209 -3.64 -6.29 18.27
CA LEU A 209 -3.57 -6.50 19.71
C LEU A 209 -4.67 -7.45 20.17
N ASP A 210 -4.30 -8.42 20.98
CA ASP A 210 -5.25 -9.26 21.71
C ASP A 210 -6.08 -8.37 22.67
N PRO A 211 -7.42 -8.41 22.59
CA PRO A 211 -8.27 -7.48 23.34
C PRO A 211 -8.29 -7.74 24.85
N VAL A 212 -7.85 -8.92 25.30
CA VAL A 212 -7.85 -9.31 26.72
C VAL A 212 -6.52 -8.92 27.38
N THR A 213 -5.41 -9.25 26.72
CA THR A 213 -4.05 -9.07 27.24
C THR A 213 -3.43 -7.74 26.85
N GLY A 214 -3.87 -7.15 25.74
CA GLY A 214 -3.24 -5.98 25.13
C GLY A 214 -1.89 -6.29 24.45
N ASN A 215 -1.51 -7.56 24.36
CA ASN A 215 -0.28 -7.98 23.69
C ASN A 215 -0.48 -8.08 22.18
N VAL A 216 0.61 -7.94 21.41
CA VAL A 216 0.56 -8.23 19.97
C VAL A 216 0.20 -9.71 19.75
N ASP A 217 -0.73 -9.96 18.85
CA ASP A 217 -1.23 -11.29 18.55
C ASP A 217 -0.10 -12.20 18.03
N LYS A 218 -0.09 -13.46 18.50
CA LYS A 218 0.94 -14.44 18.15
C LYS A 218 1.07 -14.69 16.65
N TYR A 219 -0.03 -14.64 15.89
CA TYR A 219 0.01 -14.85 14.44
C TYR A 219 0.67 -13.68 13.72
N CYS A 220 0.54 -12.45 14.24
CA CYS A 220 1.27 -11.29 13.75
C CYS A 220 2.77 -11.41 14.05
N LEU A 221 3.13 -11.83 15.27
CA LEU A 221 4.53 -12.10 15.64
C LEU A 221 5.16 -13.20 14.78
N ASP A 222 4.45 -14.31 14.59
CA ASP A 222 4.90 -15.43 13.76
C ASP A 222 5.05 -15.03 12.29
N ALA A 223 4.12 -14.22 11.76
CA ALA A 223 4.19 -13.69 10.41
C ALA A 223 5.39 -12.74 10.23
N LYS A 224 5.62 -11.81 11.17
CA LYS A 224 6.79 -10.91 11.13
C LYS A 224 8.09 -11.70 11.16
N LYS A 225 8.19 -12.72 12.04
CA LYS A 225 9.33 -13.66 12.09
C LYS A 225 9.53 -14.44 10.78
N ARG A 226 8.44 -14.77 10.07
CA ARG A 226 8.48 -15.41 8.75
C ARG A 226 9.01 -14.47 7.65
N GLY A 227 9.00 -13.16 7.91
CA GLY A 227 9.39 -12.11 6.98
C GLY A 227 8.22 -11.49 6.21
N VAL A 228 7.00 -11.56 6.76
CA VAL A 228 5.89 -10.70 6.33
C VAL A 228 6.19 -9.28 6.78
N LEU A 229 6.00 -8.30 5.90
CA LEU A 229 6.27 -6.90 6.17
C LEU A 229 5.00 -6.22 6.69
N PHE A 230 5.10 -5.48 7.79
CA PHE A 230 4.00 -4.71 8.35
C PHE A 230 4.10 -3.26 7.91
N ASP A 231 3.06 -2.78 7.24
CA ASP A 231 2.97 -1.44 6.66
C ASP A 231 1.95 -0.59 7.44
N ILE A 232 2.29 0.67 7.67
CA ILE A 232 1.42 1.62 8.38
C ILE A 232 0.13 1.87 7.62
N GLY A 233 0.20 2.22 6.32
CA GLY A 233 -0.97 2.60 5.51
C GLY A 233 -1.91 3.53 6.27
N HIS A 234 -1.45 4.73 6.64
CA HIS A 234 -2.12 5.54 7.67
C HIS A 234 -3.60 5.83 7.38
N GLY A 235 -3.91 6.26 6.15
CA GLY A 235 -5.25 6.48 5.62
C GLY A 235 -6.05 7.53 6.37
N GLN A 236 -7.36 7.55 6.12
CA GLN A 236 -8.30 8.35 6.89
C GLN A 236 -8.60 7.75 8.28
N GLY A 237 -8.59 6.42 8.40
CA GLY A 237 -9.06 5.71 9.60
C GLY A 237 -8.22 4.50 10.02
N SER A 238 -7.05 4.31 9.41
CA SER A 238 -6.26 3.08 9.54
C SER A 238 -5.08 3.19 10.52
N PHE A 239 -5.03 4.27 11.31
CA PHE A 239 -4.00 4.51 12.32
C PHE A 239 -4.60 4.90 13.66
N SER A 240 -4.12 4.28 14.73
CA SER A 240 -4.48 4.55 16.12
C SER A 240 -3.23 4.71 16.97
N TRP A 241 -3.07 5.87 17.61
CA TRP A 241 -2.00 6.12 18.58
C TRP A 241 -1.96 5.06 19.68
N THR A 242 -3.11 4.69 20.23
CA THR A 242 -3.20 3.67 21.29
C THR A 242 -2.66 2.32 20.83
N VAL A 243 -2.92 1.93 19.57
CA VAL A 243 -2.38 0.68 19.02
C VAL A 243 -0.88 0.81 18.77
N ALA A 244 -0.45 1.91 18.16
CA ALA A 244 0.96 2.18 17.88
C ALA A 244 1.83 2.18 19.14
N GLU A 245 1.42 2.90 20.20
CA GLU A 245 2.14 2.98 21.48
C GLU A 245 2.25 1.61 22.16
N LYS A 246 1.15 0.82 22.16
CA LYS A 246 1.16 -0.54 22.71
C LYS A 246 2.07 -1.48 21.93
N CYS A 247 2.08 -1.40 20.60
CA CYS A 247 2.98 -2.20 19.76
C CYS A 247 4.44 -1.80 19.99
N ALA A 248 4.74 -0.49 20.02
CA ALA A 248 6.08 0.03 20.31
C ALA A 248 6.59 -0.41 21.68
N SER A 249 5.74 -0.40 22.72
CA SER A 249 6.10 -0.88 24.07
C SER A 249 6.45 -2.38 24.13
N GLN A 250 6.11 -3.12 23.07
CA GLN A 250 6.38 -4.55 22.90
C GLN A 250 7.42 -4.82 21.80
N ASP A 251 8.17 -3.79 21.38
CA ASP A 251 9.19 -3.87 20.32
C ASP A 251 8.63 -4.34 18.96
N PHE A 252 7.35 -4.08 18.71
CA PHE A 252 6.71 -4.33 17.43
C PHE A 252 6.59 -3.05 16.62
N TRP A 253 7.57 -2.81 15.76
CA TRP A 253 7.61 -1.66 14.84
C TRP A 253 7.16 -2.04 13.42
N PRO A 254 6.56 -1.10 12.66
CA PRO A 254 6.28 -1.32 11.25
C PRO A 254 7.59 -1.48 10.46
N ASP A 255 7.55 -2.30 9.41
CA ASP A 255 8.66 -2.43 8.45
C ASP A 255 8.59 -1.36 7.37
N ILE A 256 7.39 -0.82 7.09
CA ILE A 256 7.12 0.19 6.08
C ILE A 256 6.25 1.29 6.70
N ILE A 257 6.64 2.55 6.48
CA ILE A 257 5.81 3.71 6.80
C ILE A 257 5.24 4.22 5.47
N SER A 258 3.92 4.20 5.33
CA SER A 258 3.21 4.67 4.14
C SER A 258 1.95 5.43 4.53
N THR A 259 1.44 6.22 3.59
CA THR A 259 0.37 7.18 3.90
C THR A 259 -1.03 6.62 3.72
N ASP A 260 -1.24 5.67 2.80
CA ASP A 260 -2.57 5.44 2.21
C ASP A 260 -3.22 6.78 1.84
N LEU A 261 -2.50 7.59 1.05
CA LEU A 261 -2.95 8.92 0.66
C LEU A 261 -4.03 8.83 -0.41
N HIS A 262 -5.17 9.46 -0.16
CA HIS A 262 -6.33 9.54 -1.04
C HIS A 262 -7.11 10.85 -0.78
N ASN A 263 -8.15 11.12 -1.57
CA ASN A 263 -8.95 12.35 -1.47
C ASN A 263 -9.48 12.66 -0.07
N ASP A 264 -9.78 11.64 0.75
CA ASP A 264 -10.29 11.82 2.11
C ASP A 264 -9.20 11.88 3.19
N SER A 265 -7.93 11.63 2.86
CA SER A 265 -6.80 11.65 3.80
C SER A 265 -5.77 12.74 3.51
N ILE A 266 -5.76 13.29 2.29
CA ILE A 266 -4.81 14.32 1.82
C ILE A 266 -4.93 15.65 2.57
N ASN A 267 -6.12 16.00 3.04
CA ASN A 267 -6.35 17.20 3.86
C ASN A 267 -6.33 16.88 5.37
N GLY A 268 -5.80 15.71 5.73
CA GLY A 268 -5.83 15.16 7.07
C GLY A 268 -6.71 13.90 7.13
N PRO A 269 -6.33 12.90 7.94
CA PRO A 269 -5.30 12.96 8.96
C PRO A 269 -3.89 12.57 8.49
N ALA A 270 -3.71 12.08 7.25
CA ALA A 270 -2.41 11.65 6.74
C ALA A 270 -1.54 12.84 6.28
N TYR A 271 -2.14 13.80 5.55
CA TYR A 271 -1.50 14.98 4.94
C TYR A 271 -0.44 14.66 3.88
N ASP A 272 0.68 14.05 4.29
CA ASP A 272 1.80 13.65 3.43
C ASP A 272 2.71 12.65 4.16
N LEU A 273 3.65 12.04 3.42
CA LEU A 273 4.56 11.03 3.97
C LEU A 273 5.44 11.57 5.11
N PRO A 274 6.06 12.78 5.02
CA PRO A 274 6.79 13.36 6.14
C PRO A 274 5.95 13.51 7.42
N CYS A 275 4.69 13.94 7.30
CA CYS A 275 3.77 13.98 8.45
C CYS A 275 3.57 12.59 9.06
N VAL A 276 3.35 11.55 8.25
CA VAL A 276 3.18 10.17 8.75
C VAL A 276 4.47 9.63 9.38
N MET A 277 5.64 9.89 8.77
CA MET A 277 6.95 9.53 9.34
C MET A 277 7.15 10.16 10.72
N SER A 278 6.78 11.44 10.90
CA SER A 278 6.92 12.11 12.20
C SER A 278 6.12 11.44 13.32
N LYS A 279 5.04 10.72 12.99
CA LYS A 279 4.24 9.97 13.96
C LYS A 279 4.89 8.65 14.40
N CYS A 280 5.84 8.15 13.64
CA CYS A 280 6.49 6.85 13.86
C CYS A 280 7.90 6.98 14.44
N CYS A 281 8.39 8.20 14.68
CA CYS A 281 9.73 8.49 15.21
C CYS A 281 9.75 8.83 16.71
N ILE A 282 8.88 8.20 17.52
CA ILE A 282 8.78 8.45 18.97
C ILE A 282 9.90 7.73 19.73
#